data_AF-A0A7T8KKH7-F1
#
_entry.id   AF-A0A7T8KKH7-F1
#
_cell.length_a   1.000
_cell.length_b   1.000
_cell.length_c   1.000
_cell.angle_alpha   90.00
_cell.angle_beta   90.00
_cell.angle_gamma   90.00
#
_symmetry.space_group_name_H-M   'P 1'
#
loop_
_entity.id
_entity.type
_entity.pdbx_description
1 polymer ?
#
loop_
_entity_poly.entity_id
_entity_poly.type
_entity_poly.pdbx_seq_one_letter_code
_entity_poly.pdbx_strand_id
1 'polypeptide(L)' 'MKQKSKQWLSKGSRPPKKAKVVLSAKKIMATVFFDNQGVVYTTYTSDTINSAAYIEFVKECNHKLARKSP' A
#
# COMPACT_ATOMS: atom_id res chain seq x y z
N MET A 1 -3.36 5.91 -23.35
CA MET A 1 -4.52 6.72 -22.89
C MET A 1 -5.60 5.77 -22.33
N LYS A 2 -6.09 5.95 -21.09
CA LYS A 2 -7.04 5.03 -20.43
C LYS A 2 -8.44 5.10 -21.09
N GLN A 3 -8.81 4.10 -21.90
CA GLN A 3 -10.05 4.14 -22.70
C GLN A 3 -11.33 4.20 -21.84
N LYS A 4 -11.34 3.52 -20.68
CA LYS A 4 -12.47 3.49 -19.74
C LYS A 4 -12.75 4.82 -19.02
N SER A 5 -11.90 5.85 -19.19
CA SER A 5 -12.11 7.18 -18.59
C SER A 5 -12.52 8.25 -19.61
N LYS A 6 -12.95 7.84 -20.81
CA LYS A 6 -13.45 8.77 -21.82
C LYS A 6 -14.91 9.09 -21.49
N GLN A 7 -15.22 10.38 -21.43
CA GLN A 7 -16.58 10.89 -21.30
C GLN A 7 -16.93 11.60 -22.61
N TRP A 8 -18.16 11.42 -23.08
CA TRP A 8 -18.69 12.19 -24.21
C TRP A 8 -18.93 13.62 -23.74
N LEU A 9 -18.30 14.58 -24.40
CA LEU A 9 -18.40 16.01 -24.07
C LEU A 9 -18.85 16.78 -25.31
N SER A 10 -19.69 17.79 -25.11
CA SER A 10 -20.14 18.68 -26.19
C SER A 10 -18.96 19.42 -26.83
N LYS A 11 -19.03 19.63 -28.14
CA LYS A 11 -18.00 20.37 -28.91
C LYS A 11 -17.82 21.77 -28.32
N GLY A 12 -16.59 22.12 -27.93
CA GLY A 12 -16.26 23.41 -27.30
C GLY A 12 -16.29 23.42 -25.77
N SER A 13 -16.69 22.33 -25.11
CA SER A 13 -16.61 22.23 -23.66
C SER A 13 -15.17 21.98 -23.16
N ARG A 14 -14.87 22.41 -21.94
CA ARG A 14 -13.56 22.20 -21.32
C ARG A 14 -13.29 20.70 -21.13
N PRO A 15 -12.05 20.23 -21.32
CA PRO A 15 -11.72 18.82 -21.11
C PRO A 15 -12.06 18.39 -19.67
N PRO A 16 -12.43 17.11 -19.44
CA PRO A 16 -12.83 16.66 -18.11
C PRO A 16 -11.69 16.87 -17.12
N LYS A 17 -11.95 17.62 -16.05
CA LYS A 17 -10.98 17.82 -14.96
C LYS A 17 -10.81 16.49 -14.24
N LYS A 18 -9.73 15.77 -14.58
CA LYS A 18 -9.33 14.60 -13.80
C LYS A 18 -8.93 15.07 -12.41
N ALA A 19 -9.44 14.41 -11.37
CA ALA A 19 -8.95 14.62 -10.03
C ALA A 19 -7.43 14.39 -10.04
N LYS A 20 -6.66 15.43 -9.71
CA LYS A 20 -5.23 15.29 -9.50
C LYS A 20 -5.06 14.54 -8.18
N VAL A 21 -4.30 13.45 -8.20
CA VAL A 21 -3.91 12.79 -6.94
C VAL A 21 -3.01 13.77 -6.21
N VAL A 22 -3.56 14.46 -5.22
CA VAL A 22 -2.78 15.27 -4.28
C VAL A 22 -2.19 14.30 -3.25
N LEU A 23 -0.92 14.49 -2.89
CA LEU A 23 -0.31 13.73 -1.80
C LEU A 23 -1.12 14.02 -0.53
N SER A 24 -1.86 13.03 -0.04
CA SER A 24 -2.56 13.15 1.23
C SER A 24 -1.51 13.23 2.34
N ALA A 25 -1.51 14.31 3.11
CA ALA A 25 -0.55 14.53 4.21
C ALA A 25 -0.63 13.51 5.37
N LYS A 26 -1.51 12.49 5.26
CA LYS A 26 -1.79 11.49 6.30
C LYS A 26 -1.79 10.06 5.74
N LYS A 27 -0.92 9.78 4.77
CA LYS A 27 -0.77 8.40 4.27
C LYS A 27 0.12 7.61 5.22
N ILE A 28 -0.37 6.46 5.68
CA ILE A 28 0.38 5.49 6.48
C ILE A 28 0.77 4.33 5.56
N MET A 29 1.99 3.82 5.73
CA MET A 29 2.50 2.62 5.07
C MET A 29 2.21 1.40 5.94
N ALA A 30 1.68 0.33 5.35
CA ALA A 30 1.48 -0.94 6.03
C ALA A 30 2.41 -2.00 5.44
N THR A 31 3.09 -2.75 6.28
CA THR A 31 3.85 -3.94 5.90
C THR A 31 3.18 -5.16 6.48
N VAL A 32 2.81 -6.10 5.61
CA VAL A 32 2.06 -7.29 5.97
C VAL A 32 2.80 -8.52 5.45
N PHE A 33 3.06 -9.48 6.33
CA PHE A 33 3.48 -10.82 5.95
C PHE A 33 2.35 -11.80 6.27
N PHE A 34 2.08 -12.72 5.35
CA PHE A 34 0.99 -13.68 5.44
C PHE A 34 1.40 -15.01 4.79
N ASP A 35 0.73 -16.09 5.19
CA ASP A 35 0.85 -17.43 4.66
C ASP A 35 -0.52 -17.95 4.17
N ASN A 36 -0.62 -19.24 3.84
CA ASN A 36 -1.89 -19.86 3.42
C ASN A 36 -2.92 -19.99 4.55
N GLN A 37 -2.53 -19.81 5.82
CA GLN A 37 -3.41 -19.84 6.99
C GLN A 37 -3.89 -18.45 7.37
N GLY A 38 -3.14 -17.40 7.00
CA GLY A 38 -3.55 -16.01 7.15
C GLY A 38 -2.40 -15.06 7.44
N VAL A 39 -2.73 -13.94 8.09
CA VAL A 39 -1.73 -12.91 8.41
C VAL A 39 -0.83 -13.37 9.56
N VAL A 40 0.48 -13.23 9.35
CA VAL A 40 1.53 -13.60 10.29
C VAL A 40 2.07 -12.36 11.01
N TYR A 41 2.22 -11.27 10.28
CA TYR A 41 2.77 -10.02 10.78
C TYR A 41 2.11 -8.83 10.10
N THR A 42 1.88 -7.77 10.85
CA THR A 42 1.43 -6.48 10.32
C THR A 42 2.04 -5.36 11.14
N THR A 43 2.58 -4.36 10.45
CA THR A 43 3.06 -3.12 11.06
C THR A 43 2.63 -1.92 10.22
N TYR A 44 2.46 -0.78 10.88
CA TYR A 44 2.03 0.47 10.28
C TYR A 44 3.04 1.57 10.64
N THR A 45 3.49 2.32 9.65
CA THR A 45 4.43 3.43 9.84
C THR A 45 4.05 4.63 8.99
N SER A 46 4.24 5.84 9.52
CA SER A 46 4.10 7.08 8.73
C SER A 46 5.28 7.31 7.79
N ASP A 47 6.40 6.64 8.05
CA ASP A 47 7.68 6.91 7.42
C ASP A 47 8.02 5.87 6.36
N THR A 48 8.97 6.20 5.48
CA THR A 48 9.46 5.26 4.48
C THR A 48 10.31 4.17 5.15
N ILE A 49 10.05 2.92 4.80
CA ILE A 49 10.81 1.77 5.30
C ILE A 49 12.19 1.75 4.63
N ASN A 50 13.24 1.79 5.46
CA ASN A 50 14.62 1.58 5.03
C ASN A 50 15.04 0.11 5.23
N SER A 51 16.25 -0.23 4.80
CA SER A 51 16.78 -1.60 4.90
C SER A 51 16.87 -2.10 6.35
N ALA A 52 17.29 -1.26 7.29
CA ALA A 52 17.40 -1.62 8.70
C ALA A 52 16.03 -1.96 9.31
N ALA A 53 15.02 -1.11 9.09
CA ALA A 53 13.66 -1.36 9.52
C ALA A 53 13.09 -2.65 8.91
N TYR A 54 13.35 -2.88 7.63
CA TYR A 54 12.90 -4.10 6.96
C TYR A 54 13.53 -5.37 7.56
N ILE A 55 14.83 -5.34 7.89
CA ILE A 55 15.51 -6.45 8.55
C ILE A 55 14.84 -6.79 9.89
N GLU A 56 14.49 -5.79 10.69
CA GLU A 56 13.81 -6.01 11.97
C GLU A 56 12.40 -6.61 11.78
N PHE A 57 11.65 -6.16 10.77
CA PHE A 57 10.34 -6.75 10.47
C PHE A 57 10.43 -8.23 10.10
N VAL A 58 11.45 -8.61 9.33
CA VAL A 58 11.69 -10.01 8.96
C VAL A 58 12.07 -10.85 10.19
N LYS A 59 12.93 -10.34 11.07
CA LYS A 59 13.27 -11.02 12.33
C LYS A 59 12.02 -11.23 13.20
N GLU A 60 11.19 -10.20 13.34
CA GLU A 60 9.96 -10.29 14.13
C GLU A 60 8.94 -11.26 13.52
N CYS A 61 8.80 -11.24 12.19
CA CYS A 61 7.99 -12.19 11.45
C CYS A 61 8.47 -13.63 11.70
N ASN A 62 9.78 -13.88 11.60
CA ASN A 62 10.36 -15.20 11.82
C ASN A 62 10.16 -15.69 13.26
N HIS A 63 10.31 -14.82 14.26
CA HIS A 63 9.97 -15.16 15.65
C HIS A 63 8.49 -15.53 15.83
N LYS A 64 7.57 -14.83 15.15
CA LYS A 64 6.13 -15.15 15.19
C LYS A 64 5.81 -16.47 14.49
N LEU A 65 6.48 -16.76 13.38
CA LEU A 65 6.37 -18.04 12.68
C LEU A 65 6.88 -19.20 13.53
N ALA A 66 8.05 -19.06 14.15
CA ALA A 66 8.65 -20.09 14.98
C ALA A 66 7.77 -20.48 16.18
N ARG A 67 7.00 -19.53 16.74
CA ARG A 67 6.02 -19.80 17.81
C ARG A 67 4.73 -20.46 17.33
N LYS A 68 4.43 -20.34 16.03
CA LYS A 68 3.21 -20.88 15.41
C LYS A 68 3.37 -22.34 14.96
N SER A 69 4.60 -22.80 14.73
CA SER A 69 4.89 -24.21 14.45
C SER A 69 4.66 -25.09 15.70
N PRO A 70 3.88 -26.18 15.63
CA PRO A 70 3.75 -27.17 16.70
C PRO A 70 5.04 -27.96 16.96
#